data_AF-F5XXA9-F1
#
_entry.id   AF-F5XXA9-F1
#
_cell.length_a   1.000
_cell.length_b   1.000
_cell.length_c   1.000
_cell.angle_alpha   90.00
_cell.angle_beta   90.00
_cell.angle_gamma   90.00
#
_symmetry.space_group_name_H-M   'P 1'
#
loop_
_entity.id
_entity.type
_entity.pdbx_description
1 polymer ?
#
loop_
_entity_poly.entity_id
_entity_poly.type
_entity_poly.pdbx_seq_one_letter_code
_entity_poly.pdbx_strand_id
1 'polypeptide(L)' 'MKTSLNFKDADGFYEQLLDAHAGLSPQQSELLNARLILLLANQVGDAQVLRECVEAAARLPEPPAE' A
#
# COMPACT_ATOMS: atom_id res chain seq x y z
N MET A 1 5.85 7.05 -12.16
CA MET A 1 4.73 6.65 -11.28
C MET A 1 3.96 7.84 -10.69
N LYS A 2 2.61 7.80 -10.63
CA LYS A 2 1.80 8.77 -9.88
C LYS A 2 1.84 8.40 -8.38
N THR A 3 2.22 9.33 -7.51
CA THR A 3 2.20 9.16 -6.04
C THR A 3 0.99 9.83 -5.39
N SER A 4 0.21 10.59 -6.15
CA SER A 4 -1.08 11.14 -5.75
C SER A 4 -2.22 10.12 -5.94
N LEU A 5 -3.29 10.28 -5.15
CA LEU A 5 -4.49 9.46 -5.24
C LEU A 5 -5.00 9.40 -6.69
N ASN A 6 -4.96 8.21 -7.27
CA ASN A 6 -5.42 7.93 -8.63
C ASN A 6 -6.70 7.07 -8.63
N PHE A 7 -7.37 6.96 -7.47
CA PHE A 7 -8.55 6.12 -7.24
C PHE A 7 -9.81 6.97 -7.11
N LYS A 8 -10.91 6.53 -7.73
CA LYS A 8 -12.21 7.21 -7.68
C LYS A 8 -12.88 7.12 -6.31
N ASP A 9 -12.58 6.05 -5.57
CA ASP A 9 -13.09 5.75 -4.23
C ASP A 9 -11.92 5.32 -3.34
N ALA A 10 -11.03 6.28 -3.07
CA ALA A 10 -9.87 6.05 -2.20
C ALA A 10 -10.31 5.76 -0.75
N ASP A 11 -11.36 6.46 -0.31
CA ASP A 11 -11.88 6.36 1.05
C ASP A 11 -12.47 4.96 1.30
N GLY A 12 -13.28 4.43 0.37
CA GLY A 12 -13.85 3.09 0.49
C GLY A 12 -12.81 1.96 0.45
N PHE A 13 -11.70 2.13 -0.28
CA PHE A 13 -10.58 1.18 -0.20
C PHE A 13 -9.84 1.27 1.14
N TYR A 14 -9.64 2.48 1.67
CA TYR A 14 -8.98 2.68 2.95
C TYR A 14 -9.80 2.11 4.11
N GLU A 15 -11.12 2.30 4.09
CA GLU A 15 -12.04 1.70 5.06
C GLU A 15 -11.98 0.16 5.03
N GLN A 16 -12.04 -0.45 3.85
CA GLN A 16 -11.88 -1.90 3.70
C GLN A 16 -10.54 -2.42 4.24
N LEU A 17 -9.46 -1.66 4.04
CA LEU A 17 -8.14 -2.01 4.57
C LEU A 17 -8.13 -1.94 6.10
N LEU A 18 -8.69 -0.88 6.69
CA LEU A 18 -8.83 -0.73 8.15
C LEU A 18 -9.64 -1.87 8.76
N ASP A 19 -10.78 -2.20 8.16
CA ASP A 19 -11.64 -3.30 8.59
C ASP A 19 -10.90 -4.65 8.53
N ALA A 20 -10.08 -4.86 7.49
CA ALA A 20 -9.28 -6.07 7.37
C ALA A 20 -8.22 -6.20 8.48
N HIS A 21 -7.77 -5.09 9.07
CA HIS A 21 -6.86 -5.06 10.22
C HIS A 21 -7.58 -5.15 11.57
N ALA A 22 -8.90 -4.96 11.63
CA ALA A 22 -9.63 -4.93 12.89
C ALA A 22 -9.51 -6.26 13.66
N GLY A 23 -9.06 -6.18 14.91
CA GLY A 23 -8.88 -7.35 15.78
C GLY A 23 -7.62 -8.17 15.52
N LEU A 24 -6.76 -7.78 14.57
CA LEU A 24 -5.47 -8.43 14.34
C LEU A 24 -4.39 -7.94 15.31
N SER A 25 -3.49 -8.84 15.70
CA SER A 25 -2.24 -8.44 16.35
C SER A 25 -1.33 -7.66 15.37
N PRO A 26 -0.30 -6.95 15.87
CA PRO A 26 0.67 -6.29 15.01
C PRO A 26 1.31 -7.24 13.99
N GLN A 27 1.70 -8.44 14.41
CA GLN A 27 2.32 -9.45 13.54
C GLN A 27 1.34 -9.99 12.48
N GLN A 28 0.07 -10.16 12.86
CA GLN A 28 -0.97 -10.58 11.92
C GLN A 28 -1.26 -9.48 10.89
N SER A 29 -1.22 -8.21 11.31
CA SER A 29 -1.34 -7.05 10.42
C SER A 29 -0.18 -6.95 9.43
N GLU A 30 1.05 -7.17 9.88
CA GLU A 30 2.23 -7.25 9.00
C GLU A 30 2.08 -8.36 7.97
N LEU A 31 1.62 -9.55 8.39
CA LEU A 31 1.38 -10.67 7.49
C LEU A 31 0.28 -10.36 6.47
N LEU A 32 -0.80 -9.70 6.89
CA LEU A 32 -1.86 -9.25 5.99
C LEU A 32 -1.30 -8.31 4.92
N ASN A 33 -0.51 -7.32 5.33
CA ASN A 33 0.12 -6.36 4.42
C ASN A 33 1.06 -7.04 3.43
N ALA A 34 1.92 -7.96 3.88
CA ALA A 34 2.82 -8.70 3.00
C ALA A 34 2.04 -9.52 1.94
N ARG A 35 0.95 -10.18 2.34
CA ARG A 35 0.08 -10.93 1.42
C ARG A 35 -0.63 -10.01 0.43
N LEU A 36 -1.16 -8.88 0.90
CA LEU A 36 -1.82 -7.90 0.06
C LEU A 36 -0.88 -7.33 -1.01
N ILE A 37 0.35 -6.97 -0.62
CA ILE A 37 1.40 -6.49 -1.55
C ILE A 37 1.65 -7.52 -2.67
N LEU A 38 1.79 -8.80 -2.33
CA LEU A 38 2.00 -9.86 -3.33
C LEU A 38 0.81 -10.01 -4.27
N LEU A 39 -0.42 -9.96 -3.75
CA LEU A 39 -1.62 -10.04 -4.58
C LEU A 39 -1.72 -8.85 -5.54
N LEU A 40 -1.48 -7.62 -5.06
CA LEU A 40 -1.45 -6.43 -5.88
C LEU A 40 -0.33 -6.50 -6.93
N ALA A 41 0.85 -6.99 -6.56
CA ALA A 41 1.96 -7.17 -7.49
C ALA A 41 1.60 -8.12 -8.63
N ASN A 42 0.88 -9.21 -8.32
CA ASN A 42 0.36 -10.13 -9.32
C ASN A 42 -0.68 -9.47 -10.24
N GLN A 43 -1.53 -8.57 -9.74
CA GLN A 43 -2.47 -7.83 -10.57
C GLN A 43 -1.78 -6.81 -11.49
N VAL A 44 -0.68 -6.19 -11.03
CA VAL A 44 0.10 -5.24 -11.83
C VAL A 44 0.85 -5.94 -12.95
N GLY A 45 1.48 -7.08 -12.69
CA GLY A 45 2.14 -7.92 -13.69
C GLY A 45 3.39 -7.34 -14.38
N ASP A 46 3.78 -6.09 -14.07
CA ASP A 46 4.90 -5.39 -14.68
C ASP A 46 6.03 -5.14 -13.66
N ALA A 47 7.17 -5.80 -13.87
CA ALA A 47 8.34 -5.72 -13.00
C ALA A 47 8.99 -4.31 -12.96
N GLN A 48 8.84 -3.50 -14.02
CA GLN A 48 9.32 -2.12 -14.01
C GLN A 48 8.44 -1.25 -13.12
N VAL A 49 7.12 -1.36 -13.24
CA VAL A 49 6.17 -0.64 -12.39
C VAL A 49 6.39 -1.01 -10.92
N LEU A 50 6.56 -2.30 -10.61
CA LEU A 50 6.82 -2.76 -9.24
C LEU A 50 8.11 -2.19 -8.66
N ARG A 51 9.19 -2.12 -9.45
CA ARG A 51 10.44 -1.49 -9.02
C ARG A 51 10.27 -0.01 -8.73
N GLU A 52 9.58 0.73 -9.61
CA GLU A 52 9.27 2.15 -9.37
C GLU A 52 8.45 2.32 -8.07
N CYS A 53 7.51 1.43 -7.78
CA CYS A 53 6.73 1.45 -6.53
C CYS A 53 7.60 1.24 -5.29
N VAL A 54 8.53 0.28 -5.31
CA VAL A 54 9.44 0.03 -4.19
C VAL A 54 10.37 1.22 -3.96
N GLU A 55 10.95 1.79 -5.02
CA GLU A 55 11.79 2.98 -4.93
C GLU A 55 11.01 4.20 -4.40
N ALA A 56 9.75 4.35 -4.82
CA ALA A 56 8.88 5.41 -4.31
C ALA A 56 8.54 5.22 -2.82
N ALA A 57 8.24 3.99 -2.38
CA ALA A 57 7.94 3.70 -0.99
C ALA A 57 9.16 3.85 -0.06
N ALA A 58 10.36 3.56 -0.55
CA ALA A 58 11.61 3.76 0.20
C ALA A 58 11.94 5.24 0.43
N ARG A 59 11.44 6.13 -0.43
CA ARG A 59 11.49 7.58 -0.22
C ARG A 59 10.33 7.98 0.70
N LEU A 60 10.49 7.73 2.00
CA LEU A 60 9.56 8.23 3.03
C LEU A 60 9.30 9.73 2.79
N PRO A 61 8.05 10.21 2.84
CA PRO A 61 7.80 11.64 2.81
C PRO A 61 8.54 12.29 3.98
N GLU A 62 9.31 13.33 3.71
CA GLU A 62 9.90 14.15 4.77
C GLU A 62 8.74 14.62 5.67
N PRO A 63 8.89 14.53 7.01
CA PRO A 63 7.88 15.08 7.90
C PRO A 63 7.70 16.56 7.53
N PRO A 64 6.45 17.08 7.51
CA PRO A 64 6.22 18.48 7.19
C PRO A 64 7.08 19.34 8.12
N ALA A 65 7.84 20.28 7.54
CA ALA A 65 8.59 21.26 8.31
C ALA A 65 7.60 22.03 9.18
N GLU A 66 7.79 21.97 10.51
CA GLU A 66 7.05 22.76 11.51
C GLU A 66 7.23 24.27 11.32
#